data_AF-A0A956DWV8-F1
#
_entry.id   AF-A0A956DWV8-F1
#
_cell.length_a   1.000
_cell.length_b   1.000
_cell.length_c   1.000
_cell.angle_alpha   90.00
_cell.angle_beta   90.00
_cell.angle_gamma   90.00
#
_symmetry.space_group_name_H-M   'P 1'
#
loop_
_entity.id
_entity.type
_entity.pdbx_description
1 polymer ?
#
loop_
_entity_poly.entity_id
_entity_poly.type
_entity_poly.pdbx_seq_one_letter_code
_entity_poly.pdbx_strand_id
1 'polypeptide(L)'
;MSELSPETSALFDVARDQDDPTTEDMARVRAKLVARVGAGVVAGGATAAATGTAVAAGKPLVALALNVVLALSVAGGVAGTLYAIDDGSEAVATVERGAVADVVASIPRPRERAQDARVETPPLEVDPRDAEATPEVVATSASPSAQPSGTGKGGDITGETALLDRAQAALREGRADDALRALDEHGERYADGALREERQGARILTLCRLGRVAEARAEAARFLAESPRSPVAARVRGSCAAP
;
A
#
# COMPACT_ATOMS: atom_id res chain seq x y z
N MET A 1 -26.67 9.43 -17.41
CA MET A 1 -25.23 9.19 -17.55
C MET A 1 -24.89 9.60 -18.95
N SER A 2 -24.17 10.70 -19.14
CA SER A 2 -23.82 11.20 -20.47
C SER A 2 -22.81 10.24 -21.08
N GLU A 3 -23.14 9.63 -22.22
CA GLU A 3 -22.18 8.81 -22.96
C GLU A 3 -21.08 9.73 -23.49
N LEU A 4 -19.84 9.41 -23.15
CA LEU A 4 -18.67 10.15 -23.61
C LEU A 4 -18.52 9.96 -25.11
N SER A 5 -18.15 11.02 -25.83
CA SER A 5 -17.89 10.91 -27.26
C SER A 5 -16.74 9.92 -27.52
N PRO A 6 -16.74 9.20 -28.66
CA PRO A 6 -15.70 8.22 -28.97
C PRO A 6 -14.28 8.79 -28.90
N GLU A 7 -14.11 10.07 -29.26
CA GLU A 7 -12.84 10.79 -29.20
C GLU A 7 -12.36 11.02 -27.75
N THR A 8 -13.29 11.26 -26.83
CA THR A 8 -12.98 11.43 -25.41
C THR A 8 -12.53 10.09 -24.80
N SER A 9 -13.23 8.99 -25.14
CA SER A 9 -12.84 7.64 -24.72
C SER A 9 -11.46 7.25 -25.25
N ALA A 10 -11.16 7.54 -26.52
CA ALA A 10 -9.85 7.27 -27.10
C ALA A 10 -8.72 8.05 -26.40
N LEU A 11 -8.98 9.30 -25.98
CA LEU A 11 -8.01 10.09 -25.22
C LEU A 11 -7.76 9.51 -23.82
N PHE A 12 -8.80 9.01 -23.16
CA PHE A 12 -8.66 8.34 -21.85
C PHE A 12 -7.93 7.01 -21.94
N ASP A 13 -8.15 6.23 -23.00
CA ASP A 13 -7.44 4.96 -23.21
C ASP A 13 -5.95 5.18 -23.44
N VAL A 14 -5.57 6.18 -24.25
CA VAL A 14 -4.16 6.55 -24.46
C VAL A 14 -3.51 7.05 -23.17
N ALA A 15 -4.23 7.79 -22.33
CA ALA A 15 -3.70 8.22 -21.02
C ALA A 15 -3.54 7.04 -20.05
N ARG A 16 -4.40 6.02 -20.13
CA ARG A 16 -4.35 4.83 -19.28
C ARG A 16 -3.18 3.91 -19.63
N ASP A 17 -2.87 3.79 -20.92
CA ASP A 17 -1.76 2.95 -21.39
C ASP A 17 -0.38 3.52 -21.04
N GLN A 18 -0.27 4.81 -20.72
CA GLN A 18 1.00 5.43 -20.29
C GLN A 18 1.41 5.02 -18.86
N ASP A 19 0.46 4.58 -18.03
CA ASP A 19 0.69 4.13 -16.66
C ASP A 19 0.78 2.60 -16.52
N ASP A 20 0.67 1.85 -17.63
CA ASP A 20 0.73 0.39 -17.58
C ASP A 20 2.19 -0.07 -17.37
N PRO A 21 2.49 -0.84 -16.31
CA PRO A 21 3.87 -1.21 -16.00
C PRO A 21 4.45 -2.08 -17.10
N THR A 22 5.66 -1.73 -17.53
CA THR A 22 6.37 -2.51 -18.55
C THR A 22 6.61 -3.95 -18.07
N THR A 23 6.78 -4.87 -19.02
CA THR A 23 7.09 -6.28 -18.71
C THR A 23 8.37 -6.43 -17.88
N GLU A 24 9.33 -5.52 -18.06
CA GLU A 24 10.55 -5.47 -17.25
C GLU A 24 10.29 -5.05 -15.80
N ASP A 25 9.38 -4.11 -15.56
CA ASP A 25 9.04 -3.66 -14.21
C ASP A 25 8.31 -4.75 -13.43
N MET A 26 7.42 -5.48 -14.11
CA MET A 26 6.80 -6.69 -13.54
C MET A 26 7.84 -7.75 -13.17
N ALA A 27 8.87 -7.96 -14.00
CA ALA A 27 9.96 -8.90 -13.69
C ALA A 27 10.77 -8.45 -12.46
N ARG A 28 11.08 -7.15 -12.35
CA ARG A 28 11.77 -6.57 -11.18
C ARG A 28 10.97 -6.73 -9.89
N VAL A 29 9.66 -6.51 -9.94
CA VAL A 29 8.77 -6.69 -8.78
C VAL A 29 8.70 -8.16 -8.38
N ARG A 30 8.53 -9.08 -9.33
CA ARG A 30 8.52 -10.54 -9.06
C ARG A 30 9.82 -11.02 -8.42
N ALA A 31 10.97 -10.58 -8.92
CA ALA A 31 12.26 -10.94 -8.33
C ALA A 31 12.39 -10.46 -6.87
N LYS A 32 11.94 -9.23 -6.57
CA LYS A 32 11.94 -8.68 -5.21
C LYS A 32 10.97 -9.42 -4.27
N LEU A 33 9.85 -9.90 -4.77
CA LEU A 33 8.88 -10.69 -3.99
C LEU A 33 9.43 -12.08 -3.66
N VAL A 34 10.01 -12.79 -4.64
CA VAL A 34 10.61 -14.11 -4.44
C VAL A 34 11.74 -14.06 -3.42
N ALA A 35 12.59 -13.03 -3.47
CA ALA A 35 13.67 -12.84 -2.50
C ALA A 35 13.19 -12.60 -1.07
N ARG A 36 12.01 -12.01 -0.87
CA ARG A 36 11.43 -11.78 0.46
C ARG A 36 10.65 -12.97 1.01
N VAL A 37 10.07 -13.80 0.14
CA VAL A 37 9.37 -15.03 0.54
C VAL A 37 10.37 -16.16 0.84
N GLY A 38 11.52 -16.20 0.15
CA GLY A 38 12.55 -17.22 0.35
C GLY A 38 13.40 -17.10 1.63
N ALA A 39 13.27 -16.01 2.39
CA ALA A 39 14.07 -15.76 3.60
C ALA A 39 13.33 -16.06 4.92
N GLY A 40 12.26 -16.84 4.87
CA GLY A 40 11.34 -17.06 5.99
C GLY A 40 11.17 -18.53 6.41
N VAL A 41 12.26 -19.31 6.52
CA VAL A 41 12.26 -20.58 7.27
C VAL A 41 13.46 -20.59 8.20
N VAL A 42 13.35 -19.88 9.32
CA VAL A 42 14.28 -20.07 10.44
C VAL A 42 13.80 -21.29 11.24
N ALA A 43 14.63 -22.33 11.22
CA ALA A 43 14.47 -23.54 12.00
C ALA A 43 14.33 -23.20 13.50
N GLY A 44 13.11 -23.33 14.03
CA GLY A 44 12.85 -23.24 15.46
C GLY A 44 13.34 -24.50 16.16
N GLY A 45 14.59 -24.48 16.62
CA GLY A 45 15.16 -25.49 17.49
C GLY A 45 14.41 -25.57 18.81
N ALA A 46 14.03 -26.78 19.21
CA ALA A 46 13.49 -27.08 20.53
C ALA A 46 14.54 -26.77 21.60
N THR A 47 14.31 -25.77 22.44
CA THR A 47 15.03 -25.65 23.71
C THR A 47 14.26 -26.44 24.77
N ALA A 48 14.98 -27.40 25.34
CA ALA A 48 14.48 -28.34 26.33
C ALA A 48 14.07 -27.64 27.63
N ALA A 49 13.15 -28.30 28.33
CA ALA A 49 12.54 -27.92 29.59
C ALA A 49 13.55 -27.55 30.69
N ALA A 50 13.23 -26.49 31.44
CA ALA A 50 13.59 -26.37 32.84
C ALA A 50 12.28 -26.41 33.65
N THR A 51 11.89 -27.61 34.07
CA THR A 51 10.87 -27.82 35.09
C THR A 51 11.40 -27.36 36.44
N GLY A 52 11.04 -26.14 36.86
CA GLY A 52 11.21 -25.69 38.24
C GLY A 52 10.00 -26.09 39.06
N THR A 53 10.12 -27.14 39.87
CA THR A 53 9.12 -27.53 40.89
C THR A 53 9.29 -26.64 42.12
N ALA A 54 8.47 -25.60 42.25
CA ALA A 54 8.25 -24.93 43.54
C ALA A 54 6.97 -25.49 44.17
N VAL A 55 7.15 -26.36 45.17
CA VAL A 55 6.07 -26.91 46.01
C VAL A 55 5.72 -25.86 47.06
N ALA A 56 4.46 -25.40 47.07
CA ALA A 56 3.86 -24.76 48.24
C ALA A 56 2.34 -24.99 48.29
N ALA A 57 1.95 -25.85 49.25
CA ALA A 57 0.72 -25.83 50.03
C ALA A 57 -0.67 -25.85 49.33
N GLY A 58 -1.19 -27.07 49.14
CA GLY A 58 -2.50 -27.51 49.66
C GLY A 58 -3.81 -26.95 49.06
N LYS A 59 -4.49 -27.77 48.25
CA LYS A 59 -5.95 -28.06 48.29
C LYS A 59 -6.33 -29.19 47.31
N PRO A 60 -7.42 -29.95 47.55
CA PRO A 60 -7.52 -31.37 47.20
C PRO A 60 -7.94 -31.67 45.75
N LEU A 61 -7.51 -32.86 45.33
CA LEU A 61 -7.75 -33.57 44.08
C LEU A 61 -9.23 -33.67 43.68
N VAL A 62 -9.71 -32.80 42.79
CA VAL A 62 -10.77 -33.08 41.81
C VAL A 62 -10.56 -32.19 40.58
N ALA A 63 -10.15 -32.78 39.45
CA ALA A 63 -10.24 -32.32 38.05
C ALA A 63 -8.98 -32.67 37.23
N LEU A 64 -8.63 -33.96 37.21
CA LEU A 64 -7.80 -34.53 36.15
C LEU A 64 -8.77 -35.18 35.14
N ALA A 65 -9.18 -34.43 34.10
CA ALA A 65 -9.59 -34.96 32.79
C ALA A 65 -10.28 -33.87 31.93
N LEU A 66 -9.52 -32.88 31.42
CA LEU A 66 -9.87 -32.23 30.13
C LEU A 66 -8.75 -31.35 29.55
N ASN A 67 -7.49 -31.79 29.45
CA ASN A 67 -6.45 -30.99 28.78
C ASN A 67 -5.40 -31.80 27.99
N VAL A 68 -5.75 -33.00 27.51
CA VAL A 68 -4.83 -33.82 26.67
C VAL A 68 -5.29 -33.90 25.20
N VAL A 69 -6.43 -33.31 24.83
CA VAL A 69 -6.92 -33.33 23.43
C VAL A 69 -6.48 -32.11 22.59
N LEU A 70 -5.99 -31.02 23.21
CA LEU A 70 -5.59 -29.81 22.47
C LEU A 70 -4.08 -29.69 22.18
N ALA A 71 -3.26 -30.63 22.63
CA ALA A 71 -1.80 -30.63 22.41
C ALA A 71 -1.32 -31.68 21.39
N LEU A 72 -2.22 -32.47 20.79
CA LEU A 72 -1.90 -33.49 19.78
C LEU A 72 -2.40 -33.15 18.36
N SER A 73 -2.99 -31.97 18.15
CA SER A 73 -3.48 -31.51 16.83
C SER A 73 -2.54 -30.54 16.10
N VAL A 74 -1.39 -30.16 16.69
CA VAL A 74 -0.37 -29.32 16.02
C VAL A 74 0.85 -30.14 15.56
N ALA A 75 1.07 -31.35 16.10
CA ALA A 75 2.17 -32.22 15.68
C ALA A 75 1.82 -33.20 14.53
N GLY A 76 0.53 -33.42 14.24
CA GLY A 76 0.09 -34.29 13.14
C GLY A 76 -0.04 -33.57 11.78
N GLY A 77 -0.20 -32.24 11.78
CA GLY A 77 -0.47 -31.46 10.57
C GLY A 77 0.74 -31.20 9.68
N VAL A 78 1.97 -31.22 10.23
CA VAL A 78 3.18 -30.89 9.48
C VAL A 78 3.85 -32.13 8.87
N ALA A 79 3.72 -33.31 9.51
CA ALA A 79 4.24 -34.56 8.97
C ALA A 79 3.36 -35.14 7.84
N GLY A 80 2.04 -34.93 7.88
CA GLY A 80 1.11 -35.38 6.83
C GLY A 80 1.26 -34.63 5.50
N THR A 81 1.63 -33.34 5.54
CA THR A 81 1.84 -32.52 4.34
C THR A 81 3.14 -32.81 3.60
N LEU A 82 4.13 -33.44 4.24
CA LEU A 82 5.38 -33.83 3.56
C LEU A 82 5.34 -35.25 3.00
N TYR A 83 4.46 -36.12 3.51
CA TYR A 83 4.33 -37.50 2.99
C TYR A 83 3.33 -37.61 1.81
N ALA A 84 2.40 -36.66 1.66
CA ALA A 84 1.38 -36.68 0.60
C ALA A 84 1.86 -36.11 -0.75
N ILE A 85 3.12 -35.70 -0.87
CA ILE A 85 3.69 -35.13 -2.11
C ILE A 85 4.57 -36.17 -2.86
N ASP A 86 4.91 -37.29 -2.22
CA ASP A 86 5.78 -38.32 -2.82
C ASP A 86 5.01 -39.37 -3.66
N ASP A 87 3.73 -39.61 -3.37
CA ASP A 87 2.94 -40.72 -3.98
C ASP A 87 2.05 -40.31 -5.19
N GLY A 88 2.31 -39.15 -5.79
CA GLY A 88 1.39 -38.53 -6.76
C GLY A 88 2.02 -38.08 -8.07
N SER A 89 2.86 -38.90 -8.73
CA SER A 89 3.33 -38.61 -10.10
C SER A 89 3.69 -39.88 -10.90
N GLU A 90 2.76 -40.83 -10.99
CA GLU A 90 2.70 -41.75 -12.13
C GLU A 90 1.54 -41.34 -13.05
N ALA A 91 1.84 -40.50 -14.03
CA ALA A 91 1.11 -40.41 -15.29
C ALA A 91 1.97 -39.66 -16.32
N VAL A 92 2.86 -40.42 -16.94
CA VAL A 92 3.56 -40.05 -18.16
C VAL A 92 2.52 -39.85 -19.27
N ALA A 93 2.23 -38.60 -19.61
CA ALA A 93 1.62 -38.25 -20.89
C ALA A 93 2.72 -37.63 -21.76
N THR A 94 3.33 -38.48 -22.58
CA THR A 94 4.15 -38.10 -23.73
C THR A 94 3.30 -37.29 -24.69
N VAL A 95 3.36 -35.96 -24.61
CA VAL A 95 2.87 -35.09 -25.68
C VAL A 95 3.98 -34.97 -26.72
N GLU A 96 3.67 -35.54 -27.88
CA GLU A 96 4.48 -35.61 -29.09
C GLU A 96 4.98 -34.22 -29.49
N ARG A 97 6.31 -34.08 -29.55
CA ARG A 97 6.98 -32.87 -30.03
C ARG A 97 6.87 -32.84 -31.55
N GLY A 98 5.73 -32.37 -32.06
CA GLY A 98 5.52 -32.08 -33.48
C GLY A 98 6.44 -30.97 -33.94
N ALA A 99 7.42 -31.32 -34.77
CA ALA A 99 8.31 -30.41 -35.45
C ALA A 99 7.52 -29.55 -36.46
N VAL A 100 7.46 -28.24 -36.21
CA VAL A 100 7.33 -27.25 -37.29
C VAL A 100 8.71 -26.61 -37.46
N ALA A 101 9.42 -27.15 -38.45
CA ALA A 101 10.59 -26.51 -39.01
C ALA A 101 10.20 -25.18 -39.69
N ASP A 102 11.17 -24.27 -39.70
CA ASP A 102 11.34 -23.23 -40.72
C ASP A 102 10.20 -22.22 -40.93
N VAL A 103 10.23 -21.11 -40.17
CA VAL A 103 10.09 -19.75 -40.72
C VAL A 103 10.91 -18.78 -39.86
N VAL A 104 12.24 -18.87 -39.93
CA VAL A 104 13.14 -17.76 -39.56
C VAL A 104 13.82 -17.30 -40.84
N ALA A 105 13.08 -16.61 -41.71
CA ALA A 105 13.67 -15.80 -42.77
C ALA A 105 12.65 -14.81 -43.33
N SER A 106 12.96 -13.52 -43.19
CA SER A 106 12.38 -12.35 -43.88
C SER A 106 11.34 -11.54 -43.11
N ILE A 107 11.79 -10.86 -42.05
CA ILE A 107 11.28 -9.50 -41.78
C ILE A 107 12.20 -8.53 -42.53
N PRO A 108 11.70 -7.69 -43.45
CA PRO A 108 12.51 -6.67 -44.09
C PRO A 108 12.95 -5.65 -43.03
N ARG A 109 14.26 -5.48 -42.88
CA ARG A 109 14.85 -4.46 -41.99
C ARG A 109 14.27 -3.09 -42.38
N PRO A 110 13.67 -2.33 -41.45
CA PRO A 110 13.37 -0.92 -41.69
C PRO A 110 14.66 -0.23 -42.12
N ARG A 111 14.62 0.41 -43.29
CA ARG A 111 15.73 1.21 -43.82
C ARG A 111 16.20 2.16 -42.72
N GLU A 112 17.45 1.97 -42.32
CA GLU A 112 18.27 2.94 -41.62
C GLU A 112 18.31 4.20 -42.50
N ARG A 113 17.35 5.09 -42.25
CA ARG A 113 17.36 6.43 -42.80
C ARG A 113 18.39 7.19 -41.99
N ALA A 114 19.63 7.13 -42.48
CA ALA A 114 20.65 8.14 -42.22
C ALA A 114 20.02 9.51 -42.49
N GLN A 115 19.54 10.14 -41.44
CA GLN A 115 19.35 11.58 -41.35
C GLN A 115 20.32 12.07 -40.31
N ASP A 116 21.49 12.40 -40.84
CA ASP A 116 22.37 13.44 -40.36
C ASP A 116 21.53 14.65 -39.93
N ALA A 117 21.29 14.75 -38.63
CA ALA A 117 20.79 15.96 -37.99
C ALA A 117 21.63 16.17 -36.74
N ARG A 118 22.92 16.45 -36.98
CA ARG A 118 23.79 17.08 -35.99
C ARG A 118 23.18 18.43 -35.65
N VAL A 119 22.45 18.50 -34.53
CA VAL A 119 22.07 19.77 -33.93
C VAL A 119 23.36 20.39 -33.40
N GLU A 120 23.89 21.33 -34.17
CA GLU A 120 24.99 22.19 -33.76
C GLU A 120 24.44 23.17 -32.72
N THR A 121 24.66 22.84 -31.44
CA THR A 121 24.46 23.80 -30.34
C THR A 121 25.48 24.93 -30.50
N PRO A 122 25.04 26.18 -30.73
CA PRO A 122 25.96 27.31 -30.65
C PRO A 122 26.49 27.43 -29.21
N PRO A 123 27.78 27.74 -29.01
CA PRO A 123 28.26 28.13 -27.69
C PRO A 123 27.57 29.44 -27.31
N LEU A 124 26.86 29.44 -26.19
CA LEU A 124 26.48 30.67 -25.52
C LEU A 124 27.74 31.19 -24.83
N GLU A 125 28.39 32.17 -25.46
CA GLU A 125 29.38 33.02 -24.81
C GLU A 125 28.68 33.73 -23.63
N VAL A 126 29.04 33.35 -22.40
CA VAL A 126 28.61 34.06 -21.19
C VAL A 126 29.63 35.17 -20.96
N ASP A 127 29.24 36.41 -21.24
CA ASP A 127 30.00 37.61 -20.90
C ASP A 127 30.01 37.77 -19.36
N PRO A 128 31.18 37.71 -18.68
CA PRO A 128 31.26 37.87 -17.24
C PRO A 128 31.46 39.34 -16.89
N ARG A 129 30.48 40.19 -17.20
CA ARG A 129 30.45 41.60 -16.75
C ARG A 129 29.03 42.08 -16.51
N ASP A 130 28.47 41.65 -15.39
CA ASP A 130 27.54 42.44 -14.58
C ASP A 130 27.53 41.87 -13.16
N ALA A 131 28.68 42.00 -12.52
CA ALA A 131 28.83 41.83 -11.09
C ALA A 131 28.78 43.22 -10.43
N GLU A 132 27.59 43.84 -10.35
CA GLU A 132 27.27 44.75 -9.24
C GLU A 132 25.78 45.08 -9.20
N ALA A 133 25.02 44.28 -8.46
CA ALA A 133 23.75 44.72 -7.88
C ALA A 133 23.61 44.04 -6.52
N THR A 134 24.10 44.71 -5.49
CA THR A 134 23.84 44.36 -4.09
C THR A 134 22.32 44.36 -3.87
N PRO A 135 21.69 43.26 -3.45
CA PRO A 135 20.30 43.34 -3.03
C PRO A 135 20.31 43.99 -1.64
N GLU A 136 19.89 45.24 -1.59
CA GLU A 136 19.55 45.93 -0.35
C GLU A 136 18.43 45.13 0.33
N VAL A 137 18.80 44.46 1.43
CA VAL A 137 17.88 43.68 2.25
C VAL A 137 16.93 44.67 2.93
N VAL A 138 15.81 44.96 2.28
CA VAL A 138 14.68 45.61 2.95
C VAL A 138 14.12 44.59 3.93
N ALA A 139 14.53 44.74 5.19
CA ALA A 139 13.95 44.03 6.32
C ALA A 139 12.47 44.44 6.44
N THR A 140 11.60 43.72 5.73
CA THR A 140 10.16 43.79 5.99
C THR A 140 9.95 43.20 7.38
N SER A 141 9.44 44.04 8.27
CA SER A 141 9.17 43.68 9.65
C SER A 141 8.28 42.44 9.70
N ALA A 142 8.71 41.42 10.45
CA ALA A 142 7.88 40.28 10.79
C ALA A 142 6.67 40.80 11.59
N SER A 143 5.54 40.96 10.91
CA SER A 143 4.25 41.00 11.58
C SER A 143 4.00 39.59 12.12
N PRO A 144 3.61 39.42 13.39
CA PRO A 144 3.25 38.09 13.88
C PRO A 144 2.08 37.63 13.04
N SER A 145 2.31 36.60 12.23
CA SER A 145 1.26 35.91 11.51
C SER A 145 0.31 35.38 12.56
N ALA A 146 -0.75 36.16 12.83
CA ALA A 146 -1.91 35.71 13.55
C ALA A 146 -2.36 34.46 12.80
N GLN A 147 -2.17 33.30 13.44
CA GLN A 147 -2.74 32.06 12.97
C GLN A 147 -4.20 32.36 12.64
N PRO A 148 -4.66 32.12 11.40
CA PRO A 148 -6.07 32.17 11.16
C PRO A 148 -6.65 30.96 11.91
N SER A 149 -7.18 31.22 13.11
CA SER A 149 -8.34 30.53 13.65
C SER A 149 -9.53 30.82 12.74
N GLY A 150 -9.38 30.48 11.46
CA GLY A 150 -10.44 30.42 10.49
C GLY A 150 -10.86 28.97 10.47
N THR A 151 -12.11 28.72 10.87
CA THR A 151 -12.91 27.59 10.37
C THR A 151 -12.52 27.38 8.91
N GLY A 152 -11.90 26.25 8.60
CA GLY A 152 -11.44 25.96 7.25
C GLY A 152 -12.65 25.97 6.34
N LYS A 153 -12.84 27.07 5.60
CA LYS A 153 -13.80 27.11 4.50
C LYS A 153 -13.34 26.01 3.54
N GLY A 154 -14.29 25.25 2.96
CA GLY A 154 -14.04 24.08 2.11
C GLY A 154 -13.23 24.29 0.83
N GLY A 155 -12.39 25.35 0.76
CA GLY A 155 -11.39 25.58 -0.27
C GLY A 155 -9.93 25.51 0.21
N ASP A 156 -9.63 25.32 1.51
CA ASP A 156 -8.24 25.14 1.97
C ASP A 156 -7.77 23.67 1.85
N ILE A 157 -7.56 23.24 0.61
CA ILE A 157 -7.10 21.88 0.30
C ILE A 157 -5.71 21.63 0.91
N THR A 158 -4.82 22.62 0.90
CA THR A 158 -3.45 22.48 1.43
C THR A 158 -3.49 22.16 2.93
N GLY A 159 -4.33 22.86 3.69
CA GLY A 159 -4.56 22.59 5.10
C GLY A 159 -5.17 21.21 5.36
N GLU A 160 -6.13 20.78 4.54
CA GLU A 160 -6.72 19.43 4.62
C GLU A 160 -5.69 18.33 4.34
N THR A 161 -4.93 18.46 3.25
CA THR A 161 -3.89 17.49 2.85
C THR A 161 -2.82 17.35 3.94
N ALA A 162 -2.38 18.46 4.54
CA ALA A 162 -1.37 18.43 5.60
C ALA A 162 -1.80 17.59 6.83
N LEU A 163 -3.09 17.58 7.18
CA LEU A 163 -3.61 16.75 8.27
C LEU A 163 -3.70 15.28 7.87
N LEU A 164 -4.13 14.98 6.64
CA LEU A 164 -4.17 13.61 6.13
C LEU A 164 -2.76 13.01 6.00
N ASP A 165 -1.77 13.78 5.52
CA ASP A 165 -0.37 13.36 5.44
C ASP A 165 0.20 13.06 6.82
N ARG A 166 -0.12 13.89 7.82
CA ARG A 166 0.26 13.64 9.22
C ARG A 166 -0.34 12.35 9.75
N ALA A 167 -1.61 12.08 9.48
CA ALA A 167 -2.27 10.84 9.86
C ALA A 167 -1.61 9.62 9.20
N GLN A 168 -1.32 9.72 7.90
CA GLN A 168 -0.63 8.65 7.16
C GLN A 168 0.79 8.39 7.68
N ALA A 169 1.55 9.45 7.99
CA ALA A 169 2.89 9.32 8.58
C ALA A 169 2.82 8.60 9.94
N ALA A 170 1.90 9.00 10.81
CA ALA A 170 1.70 8.36 12.11
C ALA A 170 1.32 6.87 11.95
N LEU A 171 0.46 6.51 11.00
CA LEU A 171 0.13 5.10 10.71
C LEU A 171 1.34 4.30 10.22
N ARG A 172 2.20 4.87 9.36
CA ARG A 172 3.43 4.21 8.90
C ARG A 172 4.40 3.93 10.05
N GLU A 173 4.40 4.79 11.06
CA GLU A 173 5.23 4.67 12.26
C GLU A 173 4.59 3.86 13.38
N GLY A 174 3.39 3.31 13.18
CA GLY A 174 2.66 2.54 14.20
C GLY A 174 2.03 3.38 15.31
N ARG A 175 2.01 4.72 15.18
CA ARG A 175 1.41 5.67 16.12
C ARG A 175 -0.07 5.90 15.80
N ALA A 176 -0.89 4.86 15.95
CA ALA A 176 -2.29 4.90 15.53
C ALA A 176 -3.14 5.94 16.31
N ASP A 177 -2.83 6.20 17.59
CA ASP A 177 -3.51 7.24 18.37
C ASP A 177 -3.23 8.65 17.82
N ASP A 178 -1.99 8.92 17.40
CA ASP A 178 -1.63 10.20 16.78
C ASP A 178 -2.30 10.38 15.41
N ALA A 179 -2.46 9.28 14.67
CA ALA A 179 -3.23 9.31 13.43
C ALA A 179 -4.69 9.66 13.69
N LEU A 180 -5.31 9.07 14.71
CA LEU A 180 -6.70 9.35 15.06
C LEU A 180 -6.89 10.83 15.44
N ARG A 181 -5.97 11.37 16.27
CA ARG A 181 -5.98 12.78 16.67
C ARG A 181 -5.86 13.75 15.48
N ALA A 182 -4.99 13.44 14.51
CA ALA A 182 -4.87 14.27 13.30
C ALA A 182 -6.15 14.24 12.44
N LEU A 183 -6.86 13.10 12.41
CA LEU A 183 -8.13 12.96 11.71
C LEU A 183 -9.28 13.64 12.44
N ASP A 184 -9.28 13.63 13.77
CA ASP A 184 -10.22 14.43 14.60
C ASP A 184 -10.03 15.92 14.36
N GLU A 185 -8.77 16.41 14.35
CA GLU A 185 -8.44 17.81 14.03
C GLU A 185 -8.92 18.19 12.61
N HIS A 186 -8.81 17.29 11.64
CA HIS A 186 -9.38 17.51 10.30
C HIS A 186 -10.91 17.59 10.35
N GLY A 187 -11.53 16.72 11.15
CA GLY A 187 -12.97 16.74 11.51
C GLY A 187 -13.46 18.09 11.99
N GLU A 188 -12.75 18.65 12.96
CA GLU A 188 -13.09 19.91 13.62
C GLU A 188 -12.87 21.12 12.70
N ARG A 189 -11.76 21.12 11.94
CA ARG A 189 -11.35 22.27 11.14
C ARG A 189 -11.98 22.31 9.75
N TYR A 190 -12.26 21.14 9.17
CA TYR A 190 -12.74 20.95 7.81
C TYR A 190 -13.90 19.95 7.78
N ALA A 191 -14.95 20.21 8.58
CA ALA A 191 -16.11 19.32 8.71
C ALA A 191 -16.69 18.90 7.34
N ASP A 192 -16.90 19.90 6.47
CA ASP A 192 -17.41 19.78 5.09
C ASP A 192 -16.31 20.03 4.04
N GLY A 193 -15.05 19.74 4.37
CA GLY A 193 -13.91 19.88 3.48
C GLY A 193 -14.00 18.96 2.26
N ALA A 194 -13.20 19.26 1.23
CA ALA A 194 -13.21 18.48 0.00
C ALA A 194 -12.66 17.06 0.19
N LEU A 195 -11.82 16.85 1.22
CA LEU A 195 -11.21 15.56 1.54
C LEU A 195 -11.93 14.84 2.69
N ARG A 196 -13.24 15.10 2.86
CA ARG A 196 -14.06 14.51 3.91
C ARG A 196 -14.15 12.99 3.81
N GLU A 197 -14.29 12.44 2.61
CA GLU A 197 -14.42 10.99 2.41
C GLU A 197 -13.10 10.26 2.72
N GLU A 198 -11.98 10.88 2.34
CA GLU A 198 -10.62 10.44 2.62
C GLU A 198 -10.38 10.41 4.13
N ARG A 199 -10.78 11.46 4.86
CA ARG A 199 -10.76 11.48 6.33
C ARG A 199 -11.56 10.32 6.90
N GLN A 200 -12.82 10.16 6.49
CA GLN A 200 -13.72 9.13 7.01
C GLN A 200 -13.15 7.72 6.79
N GLY A 201 -12.68 7.42 5.58
CA GLY A 201 -12.04 6.14 5.27
C GLY A 201 -10.77 5.92 6.09
N ALA A 202 -9.91 6.93 6.21
CA ALA A 202 -8.68 6.84 7.02
C ALA A 202 -8.98 6.63 8.51
N ARG A 203 -10.04 7.25 9.04
CA ARG A 203 -10.48 7.08 10.43
C ARG A 203 -10.91 5.66 10.71
N ILE A 204 -11.77 5.08 9.86
CA ILE A 204 -12.20 3.69 9.97
C ILE A 204 -11.01 2.73 10.02
N LEU A 205 -10.03 2.93 9.13
CA LEU A 205 -8.83 2.10 9.07
C LEU A 205 -7.93 2.30 10.30
N THR A 206 -7.88 3.50 10.85
CA THR A 206 -7.15 3.81 12.08
C THR A 206 -7.80 3.14 13.29
N LEU A 207 -9.12 3.17 13.39
CA LEU A 207 -9.88 2.44 14.43
C LEU A 207 -9.60 0.93 14.36
N CYS A 208 -9.49 0.36 13.14
CA CYS A 208 -9.03 -1.02 12.97
C CYS A 208 -7.63 -1.27 13.52
N ARG A 209 -6.68 -0.35 13.29
CA ARG A 209 -5.31 -0.48 13.83
C ARG A 209 -5.27 -0.39 15.35
N LEU A 210 -6.16 0.37 15.95
CA LEU A 210 -6.33 0.49 17.40
C LEU A 210 -7.07 -0.69 18.04
N GLY A 211 -7.57 -1.65 17.25
CA GLY A 211 -8.42 -2.73 17.76
C GLY A 211 -9.83 -2.28 18.17
N ARG A 212 -10.23 -1.05 17.86
CA ARG A 212 -11.56 -0.47 18.12
C ARG A 212 -12.58 -0.93 17.06
N VAL A 213 -12.69 -2.24 16.88
CA VAL A 213 -13.41 -2.87 15.76
C VAL A 213 -14.90 -2.53 15.75
N ALA A 214 -15.54 -2.52 16.92
CA ALA A 214 -16.99 -2.22 17.01
C ALA A 214 -17.32 -0.81 16.50
N GLU A 215 -16.49 0.17 16.87
CA GLU A 215 -16.62 1.55 16.42
C GLU A 215 -16.28 1.68 14.94
N ALA A 216 -15.22 1.01 14.48
CA ALA A 216 -14.85 0.97 13.07
C ALA A 216 -16.00 0.46 12.19
N ARG A 217 -16.69 -0.62 12.61
CA ARG A 217 -17.87 -1.16 11.90
C ARG A 217 -19.04 -0.18 11.87
N ALA A 218 -19.33 0.49 12.99
CA ALA A 218 -20.40 1.48 13.05
C ALA A 218 -20.12 2.71 12.16
N GLU A 219 -18.87 3.15 12.07
CA GLU A 219 -18.47 4.19 11.12
C GLU A 219 -18.50 3.71 9.66
N ALA A 220 -18.00 2.50 9.39
CA ALA A 220 -18.01 1.91 8.06
C ALA A 220 -19.42 1.73 7.49
N ALA A 221 -20.38 1.27 8.31
CA ALA A 221 -21.76 1.12 7.87
C ALA A 221 -22.37 2.45 7.40
N ARG A 222 -22.14 3.53 8.14
CA ARG A 222 -22.59 4.88 7.76
C ARG A 222 -21.88 5.37 6.50
N PHE A 223 -20.56 5.28 6.47
CA PHE A 223 -19.75 5.72 5.34
C PHE A 223 -20.12 5.00 4.03
N LEU A 224 -20.31 3.67 4.08
CA LEU A 224 -20.67 2.90 2.89
C LEU A 224 -22.11 3.13 2.43
N ALA A 225 -23.01 3.54 3.32
CA ALA A 225 -24.36 3.95 2.96
C ALA A 225 -24.37 5.34 2.28
N GLU A 226 -23.58 6.28 2.79
CA GLU A 226 -23.51 7.66 2.28
C GLU A 226 -22.65 7.78 1.00
N SER A 227 -21.49 7.13 0.98
CA SER A 227 -20.48 7.25 -0.09
C SER A 227 -20.08 5.89 -0.68
N PRO A 228 -21.02 5.10 -1.23
CA PRO A 228 -20.75 3.72 -1.70
C PRO A 228 -19.75 3.63 -2.86
N ARG A 229 -19.61 4.71 -3.65
CA ARG A 229 -18.69 4.78 -4.81
C ARG A 229 -17.40 5.55 -4.52
N SER A 230 -17.16 5.93 -3.27
CA SER A 230 -15.94 6.62 -2.89
C SER A 230 -14.70 5.77 -3.23
N PRO A 231 -13.60 6.36 -3.71
CA PRO A 231 -12.36 5.63 -3.98
C PRO A 231 -11.85 4.82 -2.77
N VAL A 232 -12.07 5.28 -1.54
CA VAL A 232 -11.64 4.59 -0.31
C VAL A 232 -12.60 3.48 0.13
N ALA A 233 -13.80 3.39 -0.44
CA ALA A 233 -14.83 2.41 -0.05
C ALA A 233 -14.38 0.95 -0.22
N ALA A 234 -13.63 0.63 -1.28
CA ALA A 234 -13.09 -0.71 -1.49
C ALA A 234 -12.14 -1.12 -0.35
N ARG A 235 -11.30 -0.18 0.12
CA ARG A 235 -10.39 -0.42 1.24
C ARG A 235 -11.13 -0.60 2.56
N VAL A 236 -12.19 0.18 2.80
CA VAL A 236 -13.05 0.03 3.97
C VAL A 236 -13.72 -1.35 3.99
N ARG A 237 -14.29 -1.81 2.86
CA ARG A 237 -14.90 -3.14 2.74
C ARG A 237 -13.91 -4.29 2.98
N GLY A 238 -12.65 -4.11 2.62
CA GLY A 238 -11.58 -5.09 2.86
C GLY A 238 -10.90 -5.02 4.22
N SER A 239 -11.42 -4.21 5.16
CA SER A 239 -10.80 -3.99 6.47
C SER A 239 -11.46 -4.80 7.59
N CYS A 240 -10.97 -4.64 8.83
CA CYS A 240 -11.62 -5.22 10.02
C CYS A 240 -13.07 -4.75 10.21
N ALA A 241 -13.42 -3.61 9.60
CA ALA A 241 -14.70 -2.94 9.68
C ALA A 241 -15.70 -3.41 8.62
N ALA A 242 -15.37 -4.48 7.88
CA ALA A 242 -16.34 -5.12 6.99
C ALA A 242 -17.65 -5.41 7.76
N PRO A 243 -18.81 -5.05 7.16
CA PRO A 243 -20.12 -5.29 7.77
C PRO A 243 -20.44 -6.79 7.88
#